data_AF-A0A7J8YLX2-F1
#
_entry.id   AF-A0A7J8YLX2-F1
#
_cell.length_a   1.000
_cell.length_b   1.000
_cell.length_c   1.000
_cell.angle_alpha   90.00
_cell.angle_beta   90.00
_cell.angle_gamma   90.00
#
_symmetry.space_group_name_H-M   'P 1'
#
loop_
_entity.id
_entity.type
_entity.pdbx_description
1 polymer ?
#
loop_
_entity_poly.entity_id
_entity_poly.type
_entity_poly.pdbx_seq_one_letter_code
_entity_poly.pdbx_strand_id
1 'polypeptide(L)'
;MYRATSLHDIGVELTVESDPTACLLDIKFDEHGKLKIPKLAVHCNTEAYFQNVMAFEMCHYPDEAYVCSYIEQLNHLIQTAQAGIGEPPACYWETSNRLNQFYKEAWKLKVAIFMKQKYGIMKRVYFPNLWRGTRTVAALTMVVLTFIQTVLAFLK
;
A
#
# COMPACT_ATOMS: atom_id res chain seq x y z
N MET A 1 1.73 11.20 -1.22
CA MET A 1 0.65 11.55 -2.17
C MET A 1 0.13 12.93 -1.84
N TYR A 2 0.05 13.81 -2.84
CA TYR A 2 -0.45 15.18 -2.70
C TYR A 2 -1.95 15.22 -3.06
N ARG A 3 -2.72 16.05 -2.36
CA ARG A 3 -4.15 16.28 -2.63
C ARG A 3 -4.33 17.30 -3.76
N ALA A 4 -5.45 17.25 -4.50
CA ALA A 4 -5.72 18.26 -5.54
C ALA A 4 -5.82 19.68 -4.95
N THR A 5 -6.37 19.82 -3.75
CA THR A 5 -6.42 21.11 -3.03
C THR A 5 -5.03 21.61 -2.66
N SER A 6 -4.15 20.71 -2.19
CA SER A 6 -2.77 21.06 -1.87
C SER A 6 -1.95 21.46 -3.10
N LEU A 7 -2.25 20.89 -4.28
CA LEU A 7 -1.65 21.31 -5.56
C LEU A 7 -2.11 22.71 -5.96
N HIS A 8 -3.40 23.00 -5.81
CA HIS A 8 -3.94 24.34 -6.06
C HIS A 8 -3.33 25.39 -5.10
N ASP A 9 -3.17 25.05 -3.81
CA ASP A 9 -2.62 25.97 -2.80
C ASP A 9 -1.14 26.33 -3.04
N ILE A 10 -0.38 25.47 -3.71
CA ILE A 10 1.01 25.74 -4.14
C ILE A 10 1.09 26.34 -5.56
N GLY A 11 -0.04 26.76 -6.13
CA GLY A 11 -0.11 27.41 -7.44
C GLY A 11 0.00 26.46 -8.63
N VAL A 12 -0.18 25.14 -8.43
CA VAL A 12 -0.18 24.16 -9.52
C VAL A 12 -1.57 24.05 -10.13
N GLU A 13 -1.68 24.44 -11.40
CA GLU A 13 -2.93 24.40 -12.14
C GLU A 13 -3.10 23.03 -12.85
N LEU A 14 -4.19 22.32 -12.55
CA LEU A 14 -4.54 21.07 -13.22
C LEU A 14 -5.11 21.36 -14.60
N THR A 15 -4.44 20.87 -15.64
CA THR A 15 -4.85 21.03 -17.03
C THR A 15 -5.05 19.68 -17.70
N VAL A 16 -5.95 19.64 -18.67
CA VAL A 16 -6.19 18.43 -19.46
C VAL A 16 -5.16 18.37 -20.59
N GLU A 17 -4.50 17.22 -20.72
CA GLU A 17 -3.62 16.99 -21.86
C GLU A 17 -4.44 16.98 -23.16
N SER A 18 -3.96 17.75 -24.14
CA SER A 18 -4.66 17.96 -25.41
C SER A 18 -4.23 16.98 -26.49
N ASP A 19 -3.08 16.31 -26.31
CA ASP A 19 -2.57 15.29 -27.22
C ASP A 19 -3.37 13.99 -27.12
N PRO A 20 -4.07 13.55 -28.19
CA PRO A 20 -4.83 12.32 -28.21
C PRO A 20 -3.97 11.04 -28.24
N THR A 21 -2.67 11.16 -28.52
CA THR A 21 -1.70 10.06 -28.50
C THR A 21 -0.98 9.92 -27.16
N ALA A 22 -1.22 10.83 -26.22
CA ALA A 22 -0.61 10.78 -24.90
C ALA A 22 -0.96 9.47 -24.20
N CYS A 23 0.07 8.79 -23.67
CA CYS A 23 -0.15 7.59 -22.88
C CYS A 23 -0.93 7.96 -21.63
N LEU A 24 -1.84 7.09 -21.18
CA LEU A 24 -2.64 7.32 -19.97
C LEU A 24 -1.79 7.65 -18.73
N LEU A 25 -0.57 7.08 -18.65
CA LEU A 25 0.36 7.26 -17.54
C LEU A 25 1.28 8.48 -17.69
N ASP A 26 1.19 9.21 -18.81
CA ASP A 26 2.08 10.31 -19.16
C ASP A 26 1.61 11.63 -18.51
N ILE A 27 1.84 11.73 -17.20
CA ILE A 27 1.56 12.94 -16.43
C ILE A 27 2.73 13.92 -16.62
N LYS A 28 2.47 15.09 -17.18
CA LYS A 28 3.49 16.10 -17.49
C LYS A 28 3.39 17.31 -16.58
N PHE A 29 4.54 17.81 -16.14
CA PHE A 29 4.64 19.12 -15.50
C PHE A 29 5.19 20.12 -16.52
N ASP A 30 4.41 21.17 -16.76
CA ASP A 30 4.80 22.31 -17.59
C ASP A 30 5.73 23.24 -16.79
N GLU A 31 6.59 23.96 -17.50
CA GLU A 31 7.55 24.95 -16.99
C GLU A 31 6.82 26.09 -16.24
N HIS A 32 5.55 26.30 -16.54
CA HIS A 32 4.66 27.28 -15.92
C HIS A 32 3.92 26.77 -14.66
N GLY A 33 4.31 25.62 -14.11
CA GLY A 33 3.66 25.04 -12.93
C GLY A 33 2.30 24.40 -13.22
N LYS A 34 2.04 24.01 -14.47
CA LYS A 34 0.79 23.33 -14.83
C LYS A 34 0.98 21.82 -14.84
N LEU A 35 0.09 21.10 -14.17
CA LEU A 35 0.06 19.64 -14.18
C LEU A 35 -0.91 19.17 -15.27
N LYS A 36 -0.38 18.59 -16.36
CA LYS A 36 -1.15 18.05 -17.48
C LYS A 36 -1.46 16.58 -17.22
N ILE A 37 -2.74 16.24 -17.14
CA ILE A 37 -3.21 14.86 -16.95
C ILE A 37 -3.97 14.40 -18.21
N PRO A 38 -3.60 13.25 -18.80
CA PRO A 38 -4.33 12.63 -19.90
C PRO A 38 -5.82 12.38 -19.59
N LYS A 39 -6.68 12.58 -20.60
CA LYS A 39 -8.11 12.26 -20.49
C LYS A 39 -8.29 10.74 -20.40
N LEU A 40 -8.85 10.28 -19.30
CA LEU A 40 -9.28 8.90 -19.14
C LEU A 40 -10.76 8.78 -19.48
N ALA A 41 -11.11 8.02 -20.52
CA ALA A 41 -12.52 7.68 -20.80
C ALA A 41 -12.91 6.42 -20.02
N VAL A 42 -13.96 6.53 -19.19
CA VAL A 42 -14.51 5.38 -18.44
C VAL A 42 -15.66 4.77 -19.22
N HIS A 43 -15.49 3.51 -19.60
CA HIS A 43 -16.49 2.65 -20.23
C HIS A 43 -16.84 1.47 -19.32
N CYS A 44 -17.89 0.73 -19.64
CA CYS A 44 -18.37 -0.41 -18.84
C CYS A 44 -17.29 -1.48 -18.56
N ASN A 45 -16.31 -1.63 -19.46
CA ASN A 45 -15.24 -2.61 -19.35
C ASN A 45 -13.96 -2.05 -18.72
N THR A 46 -13.85 -0.74 -18.52
CA THR A 46 -12.64 -0.07 -18.03
C THR A 46 -12.20 -0.65 -16.69
N GLU A 47 -13.15 -0.93 -15.79
CA GLU A 47 -12.86 -1.56 -14.50
C GLU A 47 -12.20 -2.94 -14.68
N ALA A 48 -12.79 -3.80 -15.51
CA ALA A 48 -12.27 -5.15 -15.74
C ALA A 48 -10.85 -5.13 -16.35
N TYR A 49 -10.58 -4.19 -17.27
CA TYR A 49 -9.24 -4.01 -17.83
C TYR A 49 -8.23 -3.62 -16.74
N PHE A 50 -8.53 -2.61 -15.93
CA PHE A 50 -7.62 -2.21 -14.86
C PHE A 50 -7.43 -3.31 -13.81
N GLN A 51 -8.48 -4.06 -13.45
CA GLN A 51 -8.36 -5.21 -12.56
C GLN A 51 -7.42 -6.28 -13.12
N ASN A 52 -7.54 -6.60 -14.41
CA ASN A 52 -6.65 -7.56 -15.07
C ASN A 52 -5.20 -7.06 -15.10
N VAL A 53 -4.96 -5.79 -15.42
CA VAL A 53 -3.62 -5.19 -15.44
C VAL A 53 -3.01 -5.14 -14.04
N MET A 54 -3.78 -4.73 -13.02
CA MET A 54 -3.32 -4.75 -11.63
C MET A 54 -3.01 -6.17 -11.15
N ALA A 55 -3.85 -7.15 -11.49
CA ALA A 55 -3.59 -8.55 -11.15
C ALA A 55 -2.31 -9.06 -11.85
N PHE A 56 -2.10 -8.67 -13.11
CA PHE A 56 -0.89 -8.99 -13.85
C PHE A 56 0.36 -8.37 -13.19
N GLU A 57 0.31 -7.08 -12.88
CA GLU A 57 1.37 -6.32 -12.19
C GLU A 57 1.71 -6.97 -10.84
N MET A 58 0.70 -7.25 -10.00
CA MET A 58 0.91 -7.88 -8.70
C MET A 58 1.51 -9.29 -8.76
N CYS A 59 1.20 -10.06 -9.82
CA CYS A 59 1.68 -11.42 -9.99
C CYS A 59 3.09 -11.50 -10.58
N HIS A 60 3.38 -10.68 -11.61
CA HIS A 60 4.61 -10.81 -12.39
C HIS A 60 5.67 -9.78 -12.00
N TYR A 61 5.26 -8.62 -11.49
CA TYR A 61 6.14 -7.51 -11.13
C TYR A 61 5.85 -7.05 -9.70
N PRO A 62 6.05 -7.93 -8.69
CA PRO A 62 5.59 -7.68 -7.33
C PRO A 62 6.23 -6.46 -6.66
N ASP A 63 7.37 -6.01 -7.17
CA ASP A 63 8.14 -4.85 -6.69
C ASP A 63 7.89 -3.58 -7.52
N GLU A 64 7.16 -3.66 -8.64
CA GLU A 64 6.90 -2.52 -9.53
C GLU A 64 5.39 -2.30 -9.65
N ALA A 65 4.88 -1.39 -8.82
CA ALA A 65 3.46 -1.14 -8.66
C ALA A 65 2.98 0.12 -9.43
N TYR A 66 3.36 0.29 -10.70
CA TYR A 66 3.09 1.53 -11.46
C TYR A 66 1.59 1.79 -11.65
N VAL A 67 0.85 0.81 -12.17
CA VAL A 67 -0.59 0.95 -12.44
C VAL A 67 -1.34 1.04 -11.13
N CYS A 68 -0.97 0.25 -10.12
CA CYS A 68 -1.57 0.36 -8.79
C CYS A 68 -1.34 1.76 -8.17
N SER A 69 -0.12 2.29 -8.26
CA SER A 69 0.21 3.64 -7.75
C SER A 69 -0.54 4.73 -8.51
N TYR A 70 -0.72 4.56 -9.82
CA TYR A 70 -1.51 5.48 -10.64
C TYR A 70 -2.98 5.48 -10.23
N ILE A 71 -3.61 4.30 -10.06
CA ILE A 71 -5.01 4.18 -9.64
C ILE A 71 -5.23 4.79 -8.26
N GLU A 72 -4.30 4.59 -7.32
CA GLU A 72 -4.36 5.21 -6.00
C GLU A 72 -4.29 6.75 -6.10
N GLN A 73 -3.39 7.29 -6.94
CA GLN A 73 -3.25 8.74 -7.14
C GLN A 73 -4.51 9.34 -7.76
N LEU A 74 -5.04 8.70 -8.81
CA LEU A 74 -6.27 9.12 -9.47
C LEU A 74 -7.45 9.14 -8.48
N ASN A 75 -7.55 8.12 -7.62
CA ASN A 75 -8.59 8.06 -6.60
C ASN A 75 -8.49 9.20 -5.59
N HIS A 76 -7.28 9.58 -5.17
CA HIS A 76 -7.09 10.73 -4.29
C HIS A 76 -7.44 12.05 -4.97
N LEU A 77 -7.07 12.23 -6.24
CA LEU A 77 -7.44 13.42 -7.01
C LEU A 77 -8.96 13.56 -7.12
N ILE A 78 -9.67 12.49 -7.51
CA ILE A 78 -11.14 12.46 -7.65
C ILE A 78 -11.84 12.76 -6.32
N GLN A 79 -11.39 12.13 -5.22
CA GLN A 79 -11.93 12.36 -3.87
C GLN A 79 -11.83 13.83 -3.44
N THR A 80 -10.72 14.48 -3.77
CA THR A 80 -10.50 15.88 -3.39
C THR A 80 -11.18 16.88 -4.33
N ALA A 81 -11.39 16.52 -5.60
CA ALA A 81 -12.16 17.33 -6.53
C ALA A 81 -13.64 17.43 -6.11
N GLN A 82 -14.23 16.32 -5.64
CA GLN A 82 -15.57 16.30 -5.03
C GLN A 82 -15.73 17.30 -3.88
N ALA A 83 -14.68 17.50 -3.09
CA ALA A 83 -14.71 18.35 -1.91
C ALA A 83 -14.64 19.85 -2.23
N GLY A 84 -14.25 20.26 -3.44
CA GLY A 84 -13.93 21.66 -3.73
C GLY A 84 -14.37 22.24 -5.09
N ILE A 85 -14.67 21.43 -6.11
CA ILE A 85 -14.79 21.93 -7.50
C ILE A 85 -16.13 21.53 -8.17
N GLY A 86 -16.95 20.69 -7.50
CA GLY A 86 -18.22 20.18 -8.02
C GLY A 86 -18.20 18.66 -8.15
N GLU A 87 -19.37 18.02 -8.14
CA GLU A 87 -19.48 16.57 -8.20
C GLU A 87 -18.99 16.06 -9.57
N PRO A 88 -17.94 15.21 -9.62
CA PRO A 88 -17.57 14.51 -10.83
C PRO A 88 -18.68 13.53 -11.20
N PRO A 89 -18.79 13.13 -12.49
CA PRO A 89 -19.78 12.16 -12.91
C PRO A 89 -19.66 10.88 -12.09
N ALA A 90 -20.79 10.36 -11.59
CA ALA A 90 -20.85 9.23 -10.65
C ALA A 90 -20.05 8.01 -11.10
N CYS A 91 -19.95 7.78 -12.42
CA CYS A 91 -19.20 6.66 -12.99
C CYS A 91 -17.70 6.72 -12.70
N TYR A 92 -17.07 7.90 -12.67
CA TYR A 92 -15.64 8.02 -12.35
C TYR A 92 -15.36 7.69 -10.89
N TRP A 93 -16.19 8.22 -9.99
CA TRP A 93 -16.11 7.96 -8.57
C TRP A 93 -16.26 6.46 -8.28
N GLU A 94 -17.31 5.84 -8.83
CA GLU A 94 -17.62 4.44 -8.55
C GLU A 94 -16.52 3.51 -9.07
N THR A 95 -16.09 3.68 -10.32
CA THR A 95 -15.01 2.87 -10.90
C THR A 95 -13.71 3.06 -10.14
N SER A 96 -13.30 4.30 -9.85
CA SER A 96 -12.07 4.57 -9.10
C SER A 96 -12.08 3.94 -7.71
N ASN A 97 -13.20 4.07 -6.99
CA ASN A 97 -13.32 3.53 -5.64
C ASN A 97 -13.29 1.99 -5.64
N ARG A 98 -13.96 1.34 -6.61
CA ARG A 98 -13.93 -0.12 -6.77
C ARG A 98 -12.54 -0.64 -7.08
N LEU A 99 -11.79 0.04 -7.96
CA LEU A 99 -10.40 -0.31 -8.28
C LEU A 99 -9.47 -0.16 -7.07
N ASN A 100 -9.60 0.94 -6.33
CA ASN A 100 -8.81 1.16 -5.11
C ASN A 100 -9.15 0.14 -4.02
N GLN A 101 -10.43 -0.24 -3.88
CA GLN A 101 -10.83 -1.29 -2.95
C GLN A 101 -10.24 -2.64 -3.35
N PHE A 102 -10.31 -3.01 -4.63
CA PHE A 102 -9.69 -4.22 -5.14
C PHE A 102 -8.19 -4.26 -4.84
N TYR A 103 -7.48 -3.15 -5.10
CA TYR A 103 -6.06 -3.00 -4.75
C TYR A 103 -5.80 -3.24 -3.25
N LYS A 104 -6.56 -2.59 -2.36
CA LYS A 104 -6.40 -2.73 -0.90
C LYS A 104 -6.62 -4.16 -0.43
N GLU A 105 -7.65 -4.83 -0.95
CA GLU A 105 -7.93 -6.23 -0.57
C GLU A 105 -6.85 -7.18 -1.11
N ALA A 106 -6.41 -6.99 -2.36
CA ALA A 106 -5.33 -7.77 -2.93
C ALA A 106 -4.00 -7.54 -2.18
N TRP A 107 -3.70 -6.31 -1.78
CA TRP A 107 -2.54 -5.96 -0.96
C TRP A 107 -2.61 -6.59 0.43
N LYS A 108 -3.76 -6.50 1.12
CA LYS A 108 -3.96 -7.16 2.42
C LYS A 108 -3.71 -8.66 2.32
N LEU A 109 -4.23 -9.30 1.28
CA LEU A 109 -4.02 -10.72 1.03
C LEU A 109 -2.54 -11.02 0.78
N LYS A 110 -1.86 -10.22 -0.05
CA LYS A 110 -0.42 -10.36 -0.35
C LYS A 110 0.45 -10.22 0.90
N VAL A 111 0.21 -9.20 1.72
CA VAL A 111 0.91 -8.99 3.00
C VAL A 111 0.62 -10.13 3.97
N ALA A 112 -0.64 -10.59 4.07
CA ALA A 112 -1.00 -11.70 4.93
C ALA A 112 -0.31 -13.01 4.51
N ILE A 113 -0.26 -13.31 3.20
CA ILE A 113 0.44 -14.47 2.65
C ILE A 113 1.94 -14.36 2.94
N PHE A 114 2.56 -13.21 2.66
CA PHE A 114 3.97 -12.95 2.93
C PHE A 114 4.31 -13.10 4.42
N MET A 115 3.51 -12.50 5.30
CA MET A 115 3.68 -12.59 6.76
C MET A 115 3.51 -14.03 7.25
N LYS A 116 2.51 -14.77 6.75
CA LYS A 116 2.30 -16.18 7.09
C LYS A 116 3.48 -17.05 6.63
N GLN A 117 4.00 -16.81 5.44
CA GLN A 117 5.16 -17.51 4.90
C GLN A 117 6.43 -17.18 5.70
N LYS A 118 6.72 -15.89 5.95
CA LYS A 118 7.90 -15.45 6.72
C LYS A 118 7.84 -15.91 8.16
N TYR A 119 6.67 -15.83 8.80
CA TYR A 119 6.45 -16.40 10.13
C TYR A 119 6.64 -17.92 10.13
N GLY A 120 6.17 -18.63 9.10
CA GLY A 120 6.39 -20.07 8.95
C GLY A 120 7.86 -20.46 8.80
N ILE A 121 8.62 -19.71 7.98
CA ILE A 121 10.08 -19.89 7.83
C ILE A 121 10.79 -19.55 9.14
N MET A 122 10.44 -18.42 9.76
CA MET A 122 11.01 -18.01 11.03
C MET A 122 10.75 -19.06 12.12
N LYS A 123 9.52 -19.58 12.21
CA LYS A 123 9.14 -20.66 13.12
C LYS A 123 9.92 -21.95 12.83
N ARG A 124 10.15 -22.29 11.57
CA ARG A 124 10.93 -23.48 11.19
C ARG A 124 12.43 -23.33 11.50
N VAL A 125 13.02 -22.17 11.19
CA VAL A 125 14.48 -21.95 11.26
C VAL A 125 14.92 -21.57 12.67
N TYR A 126 14.18 -20.71 13.36
CA TYR A 126 14.53 -20.24 14.70
C TYR A 126 13.91 -21.08 15.82
N PHE A 127 12.77 -21.72 15.57
CA PHE A 127 12.08 -22.57 16.54
C PHE A 127 11.89 -24.03 16.09
N PRO A 128 12.91 -24.70 15.52
CA PRO A 128 12.77 -26.10 15.16
C PRO A 128 12.50 -26.99 16.39
N ASN A 129 12.96 -26.56 17.57
CA ASN A 129 12.81 -27.30 18.83
C ASN A 129 12.33 -26.38 19.96
N LEU A 130 11.01 -26.16 20.06
CA LEU A 130 10.38 -25.47 21.19
C LEU A 130 10.89 -26.01 22.54
N TRP A 131 11.15 -27.32 22.62
CA TRP A 131 11.59 -28.04 23.82
C TRP A 131 13.03 -27.77 24.27
N ARG A 132 13.91 -27.28 23.39
CA ARG A 132 15.30 -26.95 23.77
C ARG A 132 15.42 -25.54 24.33
N GLY A 133 14.61 -24.60 23.83
CA GLY A 133 14.51 -23.24 24.35
C GLY A 133 13.89 -23.17 25.74
N THR A 134 12.90 -24.02 26.04
CA THR A 134 12.31 -24.07 27.40
C THR A 134 13.32 -24.50 28.46
N ARG A 135 14.27 -25.39 28.11
CA ARG A 135 15.31 -25.84 29.04
C ARG A 135 16.31 -24.74 29.37
N THR A 136 16.75 -23.94 28.40
CA THR A 136 17.67 -22.82 28.65
C THR A 136 17.00 -21.71 29.45
N VAL A 137 15.75 -21.38 29.15
CA VAL A 137 15.00 -20.38 29.92
C VAL A 137 14.77 -20.87 31.35
N ALA A 138 14.28 -22.10 31.55
CA ALA A 138 14.08 -22.66 32.88
C ALA A 138 15.40 -22.75 33.68
N ALA A 139 16.51 -23.12 33.05
CA ALA A 139 17.82 -23.14 33.69
C ALA A 139 18.28 -21.74 34.11
N LEU A 140 18.14 -20.74 33.25
CA LEU A 140 18.43 -19.34 33.59
C LEU A 140 17.55 -18.85 34.75
N THR A 141 16.26 -19.16 34.72
CA THR A 141 15.34 -18.83 35.82
C THR A 141 15.76 -19.50 37.12
N MET A 142 16.12 -20.79 37.09
CA MET A 142 16.62 -21.49 38.27
C MET A 142 17.91 -20.86 38.80
N VAL A 143 18.87 -20.52 37.95
CA VAL A 143 20.13 -19.87 38.37
C VAL A 143 19.85 -18.52 39.06
N VAL A 144 18.96 -17.70 38.51
CA VAL A 144 18.58 -16.41 39.10
C VAL A 144 17.89 -16.61 40.45
N LEU A 145 16.96 -17.56 40.56
CA LEU A 145 16.29 -17.87 41.82
C LEU A 145 17.27 -18.38 42.89
N THR A 146 18.21 -19.25 42.52
CA THR A 146 19.25 -19.74 43.43
C THR A 146 20.17 -18.62 43.90
N PHE A 147 20.53 -17.70 43.01
CA PHE A 147 21.37 -16.55 43.39
C PHE A 147 20.65 -15.64 44.38
N ILE A 148 19.38 -15.32 44.13
CA ILE A 148 18.55 -14.51 45.05
C ILE A 148 18.45 -15.19 46.43
N GLN A 149 18.12 -16.49 46.46
CA GLN A 149 18.04 -17.26 47.70
C GLN A 149 19.36 -17.26 48.47
N THR A 150 20.48 -17.36 47.76
CA THR A 150 21.83 -17.33 48.35
C THR A 150 22.12 -15.97 49.00
N VAL A 151 21.90 -14.86 48.29
CA VAL A 151 22.11 -13.50 48.81
C VAL A 151 21.21 -13.23 50.03
N LEU A 152 19.93 -13.63 49.97
CA LEU A 152 18.99 -13.48 51.09
C LEU A 152 19.41 -14.29 52.33
N ALA A 153 20.06 -15.44 52.15
CA ALA A 153 20.57 -16.26 53.26
C ALA A 153 21.81 -15.65 53.94
N PHE A 154 22.63 -14.89 53.21
CA PHE A 154 23.80 -14.18 53.76
C PHE A 154 23.46 -12.85 54.43
N LEU A 155 22.32 -12.24 54.08
CA LEU A 155 21.85 -10.99 54.68
C LEU A 155 21.02 -11.19 55.96
N LYS A 156 20.81 -12.45 56.36
CA LYS A 156 20.07 -12.84 57.57
C LYS A 156 21.05 -13.34 58.63
#